data_AF-A0A2R6JUP9-F1
#
_entry.id   AF-A0A2R6JUP9-F1
#
_cell.length_a   1.000
_cell.length_b   1.000
_cell.length_c   1.000
_cell.angle_alpha   90.00
_cell.angle_beta   90.00
_cell.angle_gamma   90.00
#
_symmetry.space_group_name_H-M   'P 1'
#
loop_
_entity.id
_entity.type
_entity.pdbx_description
1 polymer ?
#
loop_
_entity_poly.entity_id
_entity_poly.type
_entity_poly.pdbx_seq_one_letter_code
_entity_poly.pdbx_strand_id
1 'polypeptide(L)'
;MEYGYVAVWLVAYLALGAAALPAVAHLLRDFHDRGAAFAVPLALATLGLVGYLVGQVPGGFGYPALVVGLALLVGGSYRAGDADIDLRRAAAPATVFTLAFLFIVGIRALDPAVTPLGGEKFLDFGLLKSLLRADPLPPEDMWFAGESVRYYYGGHVLAALLARLTAT
;
A
#
# COMPACT_ATOMS: atom_id res chain seq x y z
N MET A 1 20.07 -7.11 6.80
CA MET A 1 18.86 -6.79 6.04
C MET A 1 18.95 -7.42 4.67
N GLU A 2 17.85 -7.97 4.16
CA GLU A 2 17.75 -8.47 2.79
C GLU A 2 17.42 -7.29 1.86
N TYR A 3 18.45 -6.54 1.46
CA TYR A 3 18.31 -5.32 0.65
C TYR A 3 17.59 -5.54 -0.69
N GLY A 4 17.53 -6.78 -1.19
CA GLY A 4 16.73 -7.13 -2.37
C GLY A 4 15.25 -6.81 -2.20
N TYR A 5 14.67 -7.05 -1.02
CA TYR A 5 13.26 -6.74 -0.77
C TYR A 5 12.98 -5.23 -0.72
N VAL A 6 13.96 -4.43 -0.32
CA VAL A 6 13.85 -2.96 -0.37
C VAL A 6 13.65 -2.48 -1.81
N ALA A 7 14.42 -3.05 -2.76
CA ALA A 7 14.27 -2.75 -4.18
C ALA A 7 12.93 -3.23 -4.74
N VAL A 8 12.49 -4.44 -4.38
CA VAL A 8 11.18 -4.99 -4.79
C VAL A 8 10.04 -4.07 -4.36
N TRP A 9 10.02 -3.64 -3.09
CA TRP A 9 8.99 -2.74 -2.58
C TRP A 9 9.05 -1.35 -3.21
N LEU A 10 10.23 -0.78 -3.40
CA LEU A 10 10.38 0.51 -4.09
C LEU A 10 9.84 0.45 -5.52
N VAL A 11 10.20 -0.59 -6.27
CA VAL A 11 9.70 -0.80 -7.63
C VAL A 11 8.18 -0.99 -7.62
N ALA A 12 7.63 -1.75 -6.67
CA ALA A 12 6.19 -1.93 -6.54
C ALA A 12 5.46 -0.61 -6.30
N TYR A 13 5.94 0.23 -5.38
CA TYR A 13 5.36 1.57 -5.13
C TYR A 13 5.39 2.44 -6.38
N LEU A 14 6.54 2.51 -7.07
CA LEU A 14 6.70 3.33 -8.27
C LEU A 14 5.85 2.80 -9.44
N ALA A 15 5.73 1.48 -9.60
CA ALA A 15 4.90 0.87 -10.63
C ALA A 15 3.41 1.14 -10.39
N LEU A 16 2.95 1.01 -9.14
CA LEU A 16 1.58 1.37 -8.75
C LEU A 16 1.31 2.87 -8.97
N GLY A 17 2.26 3.73 -8.61
CA GLY A 17 2.18 5.16 -8.90
C GLY A 17 2.11 5.44 -10.41
N ALA A 18 2.96 4.80 -11.22
CA ALA A 18 2.93 4.94 -12.67
C ALA A 18 1.57 4.52 -13.26
N ALA A 19 1.00 3.42 -12.76
CA ALA A 19 -0.34 2.96 -13.16
C ALA A 19 -1.45 3.96 -12.78
N ALA A 20 -1.22 4.82 -11.77
CA ALA A 20 -2.17 5.85 -11.33
C ALA A 20 -2.00 7.20 -12.04
N LEU A 21 -0.93 7.40 -12.82
CA LEU A 21 -0.62 8.69 -13.45
C LEU A 21 -1.77 9.25 -14.30
N PRO A 22 -2.44 8.46 -15.17
CA PRO A 22 -3.56 8.99 -15.94
C PRO A 22 -4.74 9.42 -15.09
N ALA A 23 -5.08 8.65 -14.05
CA ALA A 23 -6.14 9.00 -13.13
C ALA A 23 -5.84 10.31 -12.39
N VAL A 24 -4.64 10.49 -11.83
CA VAL A 24 -4.29 11.77 -11.17
C VAL A 24 -4.23 12.93 -12.16
N ALA A 25 -3.70 12.72 -13.36
CA ALA A 25 -3.60 13.76 -14.39
C ALA A 25 -4.96 14.23 -14.92
N HIS A 26 -6.00 13.40 -14.79
CA HIS A 26 -7.37 13.75 -15.06
C HIS A 26 -8.05 14.45 -13.86
N LEU A 27 -7.90 13.89 -12.65
CA LEU A 27 -8.53 14.43 -11.43
C LEU A 27 -7.94 15.77 -10.98
N LEU A 28 -6.63 15.95 -11.13
CA LEU A 28 -5.86 17.10 -10.66
C LEU A 28 -5.23 17.87 -11.84
N ARG A 29 -5.95 17.95 -12.96
CA ARG A 29 -5.50 18.59 -14.21
C ARG A 29 -5.04 20.05 -14.05
N ASP A 30 -5.56 20.76 -13.05
CA ASP A 30 -5.28 22.18 -12.81
C ASP A 30 -3.98 22.41 -12.00
N PHE A 31 -3.35 21.34 -11.49
CA PHE A 31 -2.09 21.42 -10.75
C PHE A 31 -0.91 21.58 -11.72
N HIS A 32 0.16 22.23 -11.26
CA HIS A 32 1.35 22.50 -12.06
C HIS A 32 1.96 21.24 -12.70
N ASP A 33 1.99 20.13 -11.96
CA ASP A 33 2.50 18.83 -12.40
C ASP A 33 1.38 17.87 -12.88
N ARG A 34 0.15 18.38 -13.05
CA ARG A 34 -1.08 17.60 -13.22
C ARG A 34 -1.30 16.57 -12.09
N GLY A 35 -0.82 16.84 -10.88
CA GLY A 35 -1.01 15.98 -9.72
C GLY A 35 -0.13 14.73 -9.69
N ALA A 36 0.95 14.68 -10.48
CA ALA A 36 1.89 13.57 -10.50
C ALA A 36 2.42 13.21 -9.10
N ALA A 37 2.59 14.19 -8.21
CA ALA A 37 2.97 13.96 -6.81
C ALA A 37 1.97 13.09 -6.00
N PHE A 38 0.71 13.02 -6.42
CA PHE A 38 -0.34 12.23 -5.76
C PHE A 38 -0.50 10.83 -6.36
N ALA A 39 0.31 10.43 -7.34
CA ALA A 39 0.16 9.16 -8.03
C ALA A 39 0.34 7.95 -7.09
N VAL A 40 1.42 7.91 -6.30
CA VAL A 40 1.63 6.85 -5.30
C VAL A 40 0.57 6.90 -4.19
N PRO A 41 0.27 8.05 -3.57
CA PRO A 41 -0.83 8.16 -2.61
C PRO A 41 -2.18 7.66 -3.13
N LEU A 42 -2.56 8.03 -4.36
CA LEU A 42 -3.82 7.58 -4.97
C LEU A 42 -3.83 6.06 -5.13
N ALA A 43 -2.77 5.47 -5.69
CA ALA A 43 -2.67 4.03 -5.86
C ALA A 43 -2.82 3.27 -4.54
N LEU A 44 -2.11 3.73 -3.50
CA LEU A 44 -2.16 3.14 -2.17
C LEU A 44 -3.51 3.32 -1.49
N ALA A 45 -4.13 4.49 -1.62
CA ALA A 45 -5.47 4.75 -1.10
C ALA A 45 -6.51 3.85 -1.79
N THR A 46 -6.42 3.67 -3.12
CA THR A 46 -7.29 2.77 -3.86
C THR A 46 -7.14 1.33 -3.37
N LEU A 47 -5.91 0.80 -3.29
CA LEU A 47 -5.67 -0.57 -2.83
C LEU A 47 -6.09 -0.76 -1.36
N GLY A 48 -5.76 0.18 -0.48
CA GLY A 48 -6.10 0.10 0.94
C GLY A 48 -7.61 0.16 1.19
N LEU A 49 -8.32 1.11 0.56
CA LEU A 49 -9.75 1.27 0.72
C LEU A 49 -10.52 0.09 0.10
N VAL A 50 -10.19 -0.28 -1.14
CA VAL A 50 -10.85 -1.41 -1.81
C VAL A 50 -10.55 -2.70 -1.06
N GLY A 51 -9.31 -2.90 -0.61
CA GLY A 51 -8.95 -4.09 0.14
C GLY A 51 -9.65 -4.18 1.49
N TYR A 52 -9.86 -3.07 2.18
CA TYR A 52 -10.67 -3.03 3.39
C TYR A 52 -12.14 -3.35 3.12
N LEU A 53 -12.74 -2.76 2.07
CA LEU A 53 -14.14 -2.92 1.72
C LEU A 53 -14.46 -4.33 1.20
N VAL A 54 -13.67 -4.83 0.26
CA VAL A 54 -13.81 -6.20 -0.27
C VAL A 54 -13.52 -7.23 0.82
N GLY A 55 -12.57 -6.94 1.70
CA GLY A 55 -12.25 -7.79 2.84
C GLY A 55 -13.39 -7.97 3.85
N GLN A 56 -14.44 -7.15 3.83
CA GLN A 56 -15.60 -7.34 4.73
C GLN A 56 -16.43 -8.59 4.40
N VAL A 57 -16.23 -9.18 3.22
CA VAL A 57 -16.97 -10.37 2.77
C VAL A 57 -16.10 -11.62 3.00
N PRO A 58 -16.68 -12.76 3.43
CA PRO A 58 -15.97 -14.04 3.52
C PRO A 58 -15.22 -14.39 2.22
N GLY A 59 -13.95 -14.79 2.33
CA GLY A 59 -13.07 -15.02 1.19
C GLY A 59 -12.65 -13.77 0.39
N GLY A 60 -12.99 -12.56 0.85
CA GLY A 60 -12.72 -11.32 0.13
C GLY A 60 -11.33 -10.75 0.34
N PHE A 61 -10.70 -10.99 1.49
CA PHE A 61 -9.39 -10.40 1.80
C PHE A 61 -8.23 -11.14 1.13
N GLY A 62 -7.13 -10.44 0.84
CA GLY A 62 -5.96 -10.99 0.15
C GLY A 62 -6.01 -10.82 -1.36
N TYR A 63 -5.87 -11.91 -2.14
CA TYR A 63 -5.81 -11.84 -3.60
C TYR A 63 -7.09 -11.30 -4.26
N PRO A 64 -8.32 -11.65 -3.82
CA PRO A 64 -9.54 -11.09 -4.42
C PRO A 64 -9.61 -9.57 -4.25
N ALA A 65 -9.36 -9.07 -3.04
CA ALA A 65 -9.17 -7.65 -2.74
C ALA A 65 -8.12 -6.97 -3.65
N LEU A 66 -6.95 -7.59 -3.82
CA LEU A 66 -5.89 -7.08 -4.70
C LEU A 66 -6.34 -6.97 -6.15
N VAL A 67 -6.97 -8.02 -6.69
CA VAL A 67 -7.45 -8.05 -8.08
C VAL A 67 -8.47 -6.94 -8.32
N VAL A 68 -9.45 -6.78 -7.42
CA VAL A 68 -10.45 -5.71 -7.53
C VAL A 68 -9.79 -4.33 -7.41
N GLY A 69 -8.88 -4.14 -6.46
CA GLY A 69 -8.17 -2.87 -6.27
C GLY A 69 -7.33 -2.47 -7.47
N LEU A 70 -6.56 -3.42 -8.03
CA LEU A 70 -5.76 -3.20 -9.24
C LEU A 70 -6.65 -2.96 -10.47
N ALA A 71 -7.75 -3.69 -10.62
CA ALA A 71 -8.69 -3.50 -11.71
C ALA A 71 -9.35 -2.11 -11.66
N LEU A 72 -9.70 -1.62 -10.47
CA LEU A 72 -10.23 -0.27 -10.30
C LEU A 72 -9.18 0.80 -10.58
N LEU A 73 -7.95 0.62 -10.12
CA LEU A 73 -6.85 1.55 -10.38
C LEU A 73 -6.55 1.65 -11.88
N VAL A 74 -6.29 0.51 -12.53
CA VAL A 74 -5.95 0.45 -13.96
C VAL A 74 -7.15 0.83 -14.81
N GLY A 75 -8.35 0.38 -14.48
CA GLY A 75 -9.58 0.72 -15.19
C GLY A 75 -9.92 2.21 -15.08
N GLY A 76 -9.71 2.81 -13.91
CA GLY A 76 -9.84 4.26 -13.70
C GLY A 76 -8.84 5.05 -14.54
N SER A 77 -7.57 4.65 -14.53
CA SER A 77 -6.54 5.25 -15.39
C SER A 77 -6.82 5.08 -16.87
N TYR A 78 -7.31 3.91 -17.30
CA TYR A 78 -7.69 3.66 -18.69
C TYR A 78 -8.84 4.57 -19.15
N ARG A 79 -9.87 4.76 -18.31
CA ARG A 79 -10.97 5.69 -18.60
C ARG A 79 -10.55 7.15 -18.64
N ALA A 80 -9.46 7.49 -17.96
CA ALA A 80 -8.83 8.80 -18.01
C ALA A 80 -7.96 9.02 -19.26
N GLY A 81 -7.94 8.07 -20.22
CA GLY A 81 -6.96 7.90 -21.30
C GLY A 81 -6.64 9.08 -22.23
N ASP A 82 -7.37 10.19 -22.13
CA ASP A 82 -7.04 11.45 -22.83
C ASP A 82 -6.12 12.38 -22.01
N ALA A 83 -5.69 11.96 -20.82
CA ALA A 83 -4.77 12.74 -20.00
C ALA A 83 -3.35 12.75 -20.59
N ASP A 84 -2.79 13.95 -20.77
CA ASP A 84 -1.39 14.14 -21.21
C ASP A 84 -0.43 13.61 -20.13
N ILE A 85 0.17 12.44 -20.39
CA ILE A 85 1.13 11.79 -19.49
C ILE A 85 2.54 12.22 -19.86
N ASP A 86 3.05 13.24 -19.16
CA ASP A 86 4.46 13.60 -19.23
C ASP A 86 5.22 13.02 -18.03
N LEU A 87 5.97 11.93 -18.28
CA LEU A 87 6.80 11.29 -17.26
C LEU A 87 7.85 12.24 -16.66
N ARG A 88 8.23 13.32 -17.35
CA ARG A 88 9.15 14.32 -16.81
C ARG A 88 8.54 15.03 -15.60
N ARG A 89 7.21 15.22 -15.57
CA ARG A 89 6.49 15.81 -14.43
C ARG A 89 6.49 14.89 -13.21
N ALA A 90 6.54 13.59 -13.43
CA ALA A 90 6.61 12.59 -12.36
C ALA A 90 8.04 12.37 -11.82
N ALA A 91 9.09 12.78 -12.56
CA ALA A 91 10.47 12.51 -12.19
C ALA A 91 10.88 13.14 -10.84
N ALA A 92 10.52 14.41 -10.62
CA ALA A 92 10.82 15.09 -9.36
C ALA A 92 10.08 14.46 -8.16
N PRO A 93 8.73 14.29 -8.20
CA PRO A 93 8.03 13.58 -7.13
C PRO A 93 8.52 12.15 -6.88
N ALA A 94 8.81 11.37 -7.93
CA ALA A 94 9.33 10.02 -7.80
C ALA A 94 10.72 9.99 -7.14
N THR A 95 11.57 10.98 -7.44
CA THR A 95 12.87 11.15 -6.80
C THR A 95 12.71 11.47 -5.32
N VAL A 96 11.85 12.44 -4.97
CA VAL A 96 11.56 12.79 -3.58
C VAL A 96 11.02 11.59 -2.81
N PHE A 97 10.05 10.87 -3.37
CA PHE A 97 9.51 9.65 -2.78
C PHE A 97 10.60 8.60 -2.55
N THR A 98 11.44 8.36 -3.56
CA THR A 98 12.52 7.37 -3.47
C THR A 98 13.52 7.72 -2.38
N LEU A 99 13.95 8.98 -2.30
CA LEU A 99 14.88 9.44 -1.26
C LEU A 99 14.26 9.33 0.13
N ALA A 100 13.00 9.73 0.31
CA ALA A 100 12.29 9.62 1.58
C ALA A 100 12.10 8.15 2.01
N PHE A 101 11.72 7.28 1.07
CA PHE A 101 11.60 5.84 1.29
C PHE A 101 12.93 5.24 1.75
N LEU A 102 14.01 5.47 1.01
CA LEU A 102 15.34 4.97 1.34
C LEU A 102 15.85 5.53 2.67
N PHE A 103 15.56 6.78 2.97
CA PHE A 103 15.91 7.40 4.25
C PHE A 103 15.23 6.71 5.43
N ILE A 104 13.90 6.51 5.37
CA ILE A 104 13.16 5.85 6.46
C ILE A 104 13.58 4.37 6.60
N VAL A 105 13.76 3.65 5.50
CA VAL A 105 14.28 2.28 5.52
C VAL A 105 15.69 2.24 6.09
N GLY A 106 16.54 3.21 5.74
CA GLY A 106 17.89 3.35 6.28
C GLY A 106 17.91 3.56 7.79
N ILE A 107 17.02 4.41 8.32
CA ILE A 107 16.84 4.56 9.78
C ILE A 107 16.42 3.23 10.41
N ARG A 108 15.42 2.54 9.83
CA ARG A 108 14.94 1.25 10.35
C ARG A 108 15.99 0.14 10.25
N ALA A 109 16.93 0.23 9.32
CA ALA A 109 18.03 -0.72 9.19
C ALA A 109 18.96 -0.76 10.41
N LEU A 110 19.07 0.36 11.15
CA LEU A 110 19.95 0.48 12.30
C LEU A 110 19.41 -0.24 13.54
N ASP A 111 18.09 -0.28 13.69
CA ASP A 111 17.38 -1.05 14.71
C ASP A 111 16.15 -1.73 14.10
N PRO A 112 16.35 -2.89 13.43
CA PRO A 112 15.26 -3.62 12.79
C PRO A 112 14.48 -4.50 13.79
N ALA A 113 14.86 -4.54 15.07
CA ALA A 113 14.30 -5.47 16.03
C ALA A 113 12.84 -5.11 16.38
N VAL A 114 11.98 -6.11 16.29
CA VAL A 114 10.64 -6.08 16.87
C VAL A 114 10.78 -6.48 18.34
N THR A 115 10.90 -5.48 19.21
CA THR A 115 11.08 -5.68 20.64
C THR A 115 9.75 -5.58 21.38
N PRO A 116 9.52 -6.39 22.43
CA PRO A 116 8.29 -6.34 23.21
C PRO A 116 8.18 -5.11 24.13
N LEU A 117 9.29 -4.37 24.32
CA LEU A 117 9.32 -3.18 25.18
C LEU A 117 8.30 -2.14 24.71
N GLY A 118 7.39 -1.75 25.59
CA GLY A 118 6.32 -0.79 25.29
C GLY A 118 5.13 -1.36 24.49
N GLY A 119 5.17 -2.62 24.05
CA GLY A 119 4.04 -3.31 23.41
C GLY A 119 3.75 -2.93 21.96
N GLU A 120 3.93 -1.66 21.57
CA GLU A 120 3.52 -1.12 20.26
C GLU A 120 4.11 -1.89 19.06
N LYS A 121 5.43 -2.12 19.02
CA LYS A 121 6.05 -2.90 17.93
C LYS A 121 5.50 -4.33 17.84
N PHE A 122 5.17 -4.92 18.99
CA PHE A 122 4.64 -6.29 19.06
C PHE A 122 3.16 -6.34 18.67
N LEU A 123 2.40 -5.31 19.03
CA LEU A 123 1.02 -5.07 18.55
C LEU A 123 0.99 -4.93 17.04
N ASP A 124 1.84 -4.07 16.47
CA ASP A 124 1.95 -3.85 15.02
C ASP A 124 2.29 -5.15 14.27
N PHE A 125 3.26 -5.90 14.79
CA PHE A 125 3.65 -7.18 14.21
C PHE A 125 2.51 -8.21 14.30
N GLY A 126 1.82 -8.27 15.44
CA GLY A 126 0.65 -9.13 15.65
C GLY A 126 -0.47 -8.84 14.66
N LEU A 127 -0.86 -7.56 14.51
CA LEU A 127 -1.87 -7.11 13.55
C LEU A 127 -1.51 -7.52 12.11
N LEU A 128 -0.26 -7.26 11.70
CA LEU A 128 0.22 -7.65 10.37
C LEU A 128 0.15 -9.17 10.17
N LYS A 129 0.62 -9.96 11.15
CA LYS A 129 0.59 -11.43 11.08
C LYS A 129 -0.83 -11.99 11.07
N SER A 130 -1.78 -11.38 11.80
CA SER A 130 -3.19 -11.76 11.76
C SER A 130 -3.81 -11.47 10.39
N LEU A 131 -3.55 -10.30 9.82
CA LEU A 131 -4.02 -9.94 8.47
C LEU A 131 -3.46 -10.86 7.38
N LEU A 132 -2.17 -11.22 7.44
CA LEU A 132 -1.56 -12.14 6.47
C LEU A 132 -2.20 -13.54 6.46
N ARG A 133 -2.95 -13.91 7.51
CA ARG A 133 -3.69 -15.19 7.63
C ARG A 133 -5.21 -15.04 7.48
N ALA A 134 -5.72 -13.81 7.43
CA ALA A 134 -7.15 -13.54 7.44
C ALA A 134 -7.84 -13.98 6.13
N ASP A 135 -9.09 -14.40 6.27
CA ASP A 135 -10.00 -14.74 5.16
C ASP A 135 -11.03 -13.62 4.93
N PRO A 136 -11.82 -13.21 5.95
CA PRO A 136 -12.44 -11.89 6.00
C PRO A 136 -11.76 -10.94 7.01
N LEU A 137 -12.16 -9.68 6.93
CA LEU A 137 -11.92 -8.66 7.95
C LEU A 137 -13.18 -8.48 8.81
N PRO A 138 -13.04 -8.12 10.10
CA PRO A 138 -11.79 -8.01 10.87
C PRO A 138 -11.09 -9.38 11.06
N PRO A 139 -9.74 -9.41 11.14
CA PRO A 139 -9.01 -10.64 11.39
C PRO A 139 -9.19 -11.10 12.84
N GLU A 140 -8.83 -12.35 13.12
CA GLU A 140 -8.77 -12.87 14.49
C GLU A 140 -7.74 -12.10 15.34
N ASP A 141 -8.13 -11.79 16.57
CA ASP A 141 -7.32 -11.07 17.54
C ASP A 141 -6.19 -11.96 18.07
N MET A 142 -4.97 -11.49 17.94
CA MET A 142 -3.77 -12.19 18.39
C MET A 142 -3.66 -12.29 19.92
N TRP A 143 -4.41 -11.49 20.68
CA TRP A 143 -4.47 -11.52 22.14
C TRP A 143 -5.71 -12.22 22.68
N PHE A 144 -6.76 -12.37 21.87
CA PHE A 144 -8.00 -12.99 22.30
C PHE A 144 -8.50 -14.01 21.27
N ALA A 145 -8.08 -15.25 21.46
CA ALA A 145 -8.38 -16.36 20.56
C ALA A 145 -9.89 -16.52 20.31
N GLY A 146 -10.27 -16.72 19.06
CA GLY A 146 -11.65 -16.86 18.61
C GLY A 146 -12.42 -15.54 18.45
N GLU A 147 -11.84 -14.41 18.86
CA GLU A 147 -12.50 -13.09 18.77
C GLU A 147 -11.89 -12.23 17.68
N SER A 148 -12.64 -11.24 17.22
CA SER A 148 -12.19 -10.31 16.17
C SER A 148 -11.40 -9.13 16.75
N VAL A 149 -10.38 -8.67 16.02
CA VAL A 149 -9.63 -7.46 16.37
C VAL A 149 -10.57 -6.25 16.46
N ARG A 150 -10.53 -5.55 17.60
CA ARG A 150 -11.24 -4.27 17.81
C ARG A 150 -10.26 -3.10 17.97
N TYR A 151 -9.49 -2.86 16.91
CA TYR A 151 -8.48 -1.80 16.83
C TYR A 151 -8.44 -1.21 15.41
N TYR A 152 -7.77 -0.07 15.24
CA TYR A 152 -7.55 0.48 13.90
C TYR A 152 -6.33 -0.20 13.25
N TYR A 153 -6.48 -0.73 12.03
CA TYR A 153 -5.42 -1.51 11.36
C TYR A 153 -5.32 -1.19 9.86
N GLY A 154 -5.79 -0.01 9.43
CA GLY A 154 -5.83 0.36 8.00
C GLY A 154 -4.45 0.39 7.34
N GLY A 155 -3.43 0.90 8.03
CA GLY A 155 -2.04 0.84 7.55
C GLY A 155 -1.54 -0.59 7.40
N HIS A 156 -1.87 -1.47 8.34
CA HIS A 156 -1.51 -2.88 8.31
C HIS A 156 -2.25 -3.65 7.21
N VAL A 157 -3.49 -3.28 6.87
CA VAL A 157 -4.22 -3.81 5.71
C VAL A 157 -3.45 -3.53 4.43
N LEU A 158 -3.04 -2.27 4.23
CA LEU A 158 -2.25 -1.91 3.06
C LEU A 158 -0.92 -2.66 3.03
N ALA A 159 -0.21 -2.73 4.16
CA ALA A 159 1.05 -3.47 4.27
C ALA A 159 0.87 -4.96 3.96
N ALA A 160 -0.18 -5.60 4.46
CA ALA A 160 -0.48 -7.01 4.20
C ALA A 160 -0.82 -7.27 2.72
N LEU A 161 -1.56 -6.37 2.07
CA LEU A 161 -1.87 -6.47 0.65
C LEU A 161 -0.62 -6.29 -0.22
N LEU A 162 0.23 -5.31 0.10
CA LEU A 162 1.49 -5.10 -0.61
C LEU A 162 2.45 -6.28 -0.43
N ALA A 163 2.57 -6.81 0.79
CA ALA A 163 3.34 -8.03 1.10
C ALA A 163 2.89 -9.22 0.23
N ARG A 164 1.57 -9.43 0.10
CA ARG A 164 1.01 -10.47 -0.80
C ARG A 164 1.28 -10.18 -2.28
N LEU A 165 1.20 -8.91 -2.69
CA LEU A 165 1.47 -8.49 -4.07
C LEU A 165 2.94 -8.72 -4.46
N THR A 166 3.87 -8.48 -3.54
CA THR A 166 5.31 -8.66 -3.75
C THR A 166 5.83 -10.04 -3.37
N ALA A 167 4.97 -10.92 -2.83
CA ALA A 167 5.34 -12.22 -2.30
C ALA A 167 6.47 -12.16 -1.25
N THR A 168 6.34 -11.21 -0.30
CA THR A 168 7.30 -10.97 0.80
C THR A 168 6.62 -11.07 2.16
#